data_AF-A0A917N1R3-F1
#
_entry.id   AF-A0A917N1R3-F1
#
_cell.length_a   1.000
_cell.length_b   1.000
_cell.length_c   1.000
_cell.angle_alpha   90.00
_cell.angle_beta   90.00
_cell.angle_gamma   90.00
#
_symmetry.space_group_name_H-M   'P 1'
#
loop_
_entity.id
_entity.type
_entity.pdbx_description
1 polymer ?
#
loop_
_entity_poly.entity_id
_entity_poly.type
_entity_poly.pdbx_seq_one_letter_code
_entity_poly.pdbx_strand_id
1 'polypeptide(L)' 'MASPVSALEQRAGIREFETFRYINTVNALAGGDVTKWNLILNLPYNRVLTKLLLNKTEAAFQKRYTELLHAQK' A
#
# COMPACT_ATOMS: atom_id res chain seq x y z
N MET A 1 9.87 8.86 -30.91
CA MET A 1 9.34 9.91 -30.01
C MET A 1 8.70 9.21 -28.82
N ALA A 2 9.37 9.17 -27.66
CA ALA A 2 8.81 8.55 -26.46
C ALA A 2 7.90 9.59 -25.78
N SER A 3 6.59 9.35 -25.83
CA SER A 3 5.59 10.27 -25.30
C SER A 3 5.76 10.45 -23.77
N PRO A 4 5.69 11.69 -23.23
CA PRO A 4 5.92 12.03 -21.82
C PRO A 4 4.76 11.62 -20.88
N VAL A 5 4.05 10.54 -21.22
CA VAL A 5 2.78 10.14 -20.59
C VAL A 5 3.02 9.39 -19.26
N SER A 6 4.23 8.85 -19.03
CA SER A 6 4.45 7.91 -17.92
C SER A 6 4.45 8.53 -16.52
N ALA A 7 4.91 9.77 -16.34
CA ALA A 7 5.06 10.36 -15.00
C ALA A 7 3.78 11.02 -14.48
N LEU A 8 2.93 11.54 -15.37
CA LEU A 8 1.69 12.23 -15.01
C LEU A 8 0.56 11.23 -14.72
N GLU A 9 0.44 10.15 -15.50
CA GLU A 9 -0.53 9.08 -15.27
C GLU A 9 -0.22 8.28 -14.00
N GLN A 10 1.06 8.01 -13.72
CA GLN A 10 1.46 7.41 -12.43
C GLN A 10 1.05 8.26 -11.23
N ARG A 11 1.15 9.59 -11.33
CA ARG A 11 0.69 10.52 -10.28
C ARG A 11 -0.83 10.65 -10.23
N ALA A 12 -1.52 10.53 -11.38
CA ALA A 12 -2.98 10.57 -11.45
C ALA A 12 -3.60 9.35 -10.74
N GLY A 13 -3.08 8.15 -10.98
CA GLY A 13 -3.51 6.94 -10.25
C GLY A 13 -3.33 7.07 -8.73
N ILE A 14 -2.22 7.68 -8.27
CA ILE A 14 -1.98 7.92 -6.84
C ILE A 14 -3.07 8.84 -6.23
N ARG A 15 -3.53 9.86 -6.97
CA ARG A 15 -4.58 10.79 -6.50
C ARG A 15 -5.95 10.13 -6.37
N GLU A 16 -6.28 9.21 -7.26
CA GLU A 16 -7.53 8.44 -7.17
C GLU A 16 -7.54 7.56 -5.91
N PHE A 17 -6.40 6.94 -5.58
CA PHE A 17 -6.25 6.22 -4.32
C PHE A 17 -6.31 7.15 -3.10
N GLU A 18 -5.75 8.36 -3.13
CA GLU A 18 -5.82 9.30 -2.01
C GLU A 18 -7.25 9.71 -1.63
N THR A 19 -8.20 9.64 -2.56
CA THR A 19 -9.61 9.98 -2.33
C THR A 19 -10.22 9.10 -1.23
N PHE A 20 -9.79 7.84 -1.15
CA PHE A 20 -10.32 6.86 -0.21
C PHE A 20 -9.61 6.87 1.16
N ARG A 21 -8.62 7.77 1.38
CA ARG A 21 -7.96 8.04 2.68
C ARG A 21 -7.75 6.78 3.55
N TYR A 22 -8.41 6.72 4.72
CA TYR A 22 -8.28 5.63 5.69
C TYR A 22 -8.99 4.35 5.25
N ILE A 23 -9.98 4.42 4.35
CA ILE A 23 -10.68 3.25 3.84
C ILE A 23 -9.72 2.35 3.07
N ASN A 24 -8.75 2.90 2.35
CA ASN A 24 -7.72 2.08 1.71
C ASN A 24 -6.90 1.29 2.72
N THR A 25 -6.58 1.90 3.87
CA THR A 25 -5.86 1.22 4.94
C THR A 25 -6.72 0.09 5.52
N VAL A 26 -8.00 0.35 5.78
CA VAL A 26 -8.94 -0.68 6.25
C VAL A 26 -9.09 -1.80 5.23
N ASN A 27 -9.23 -1.46 3.95
CA ASN A 27 -9.39 -2.42 2.87
C ASN A 27 -8.14 -3.28 2.67
N ALA A 28 -6.95 -2.67 2.75
CA ALA A 28 -5.67 -3.38 2.71
C ALA A 28 -5.52 -4.34 3.89
N LEU A 29 -5.95 -3.93 5.09
CA LEU A 29 -5.94 -4.79 6.28
C LEU A 29 -6.98 -5.92 6.20
N ALA A 30 -8.10 -5.68 5.54
CA ALA A 30 -9.14 -6.68 5.30
C ALA A 30 -8.86 -7.60 4.10
N GLY A 31 -7.77 -7.38 3.36
CA GLY A 31 -7.43 -8.16 2.16
C GLY A 31 -8.41 -7.98 1.00
N GLY A 32 -9.08 -6.82 0.91
CA GLY A 32 -10.09 -6.54 -0.12
C GLY A 32 -11.51 -6.96 0.24
N ASP A 33 -11.71 -7.63 1.38
CA ASP A 33 -13.02 -8.14 1.80
C ASP A 33 -13.78 -7.11 2.66
N VAL A 34 -14.80 -6.49 2.08
CA VAL A 34 -15.62 -5.47 2.74
C VAL A 34 -16.37 -5.99 3.98
N THR A 35 -16.69 -7.29 4.02
CA THR A 35 -17.43 -7.88 5.14
C THR A 35 -16.60 -7.94 6.42
N LYS A 36 -15.28 -7.81 6.32
CA LYS A 36 -14.33 -7.81 7.44
C LYS A 36 -13.95 -6.41 7.92
N TRP A 37 -14.42 -5.35 7.25
CA TRP A 37 -14.04 -3.97 7.61
C TRP A 37 -14.50 -3.60 9.03
N ASN A 38 -15.68 -4.07 9.44
CA ASN A 38 -16.17 -3.91 10.80
C ASN A 38 -15.22 -4.51 11.84
N LEU A 39 -14.64 -5.69 11.56
CA LEU A 39 -13.68 -6.34 12.45
C LEU A 39 -12.43 -5.48 12.60
N ILE A 40 -11.90 -4.95 11.49
CA ILE A 40 -10.71 -4.07 11.51
C ILE A 40 -10.98 -2.77 12.28
N LEU A 41 -12.13 -2.14 12.06
CA LEU A 41 -12.50 -0.90 12.74
C LEU A 41 -12.72 -1.10 14.25
N ASN A 42 -13.13 -2.29 14.68
CA ASN A 42 -13.31 -2.65 16.08
C ASN A 42 -12.02 -3.11 16.77
N LEU A 43 -10.90 -3.26 16.04
CA LEU A 43 -9.63 -3.66 16.65
C LEU A 43 -9.01 -2.50 17.46
N PRO A 44 -8.35 -2.80 18.57
CA PRO A 44 -7.54 -1.83 19.29
C PRO A 44 -6.48 -1.17 18.40
N TYR A 45 -6.34 0.16 18.52
CA TYR A 45 -5.45 0.96 17.68
C TYR A 45 -3.99 0.48 17.72
N ASN A 46 -3.50 0.06 18.89
CA ASN A 46 -2.15 -0.48 19.05
C ASN A 46 -1.89 -1.68 18.13
N ARG A 47 -2.86 -2.60 18.02
CA ARG A 47 -2.73 -3.80 17.19
C ARG A 47 -2.74 -3.44 15.70
N VAL A 48 -3.63 -2.52 15.30
CA VAL A 48 -3.69 -2.01 13.91
C VAL A 48 -2.37 -1.32 13.55
N LEU A 49 -1.86 -0.46 14.42
CA LEU A 49 -0.59 0.25 14.21
C LEU A 49 0.59 -0.72 14.06
N THR A 50 0.69 -1.73 14.93
CA THR A 50 1.75 -2.74 14.83
C THR A 50 1.68 -3.49 13.49
N LYS A 51 0.48 -3.86 13.03
CA LYS A 51 0.34 -4.52 11.73
C LYS A 51 0.76 -3.60 10.56
N LEU A 52 0.41 -2.32 10.62
CA LEU A 52 0.84 -1.35 9.61
C LEU A 52 2.35 -1.16 9.58
N LEU A 53 3.00 -1.12 10.76
CA LEU A 53 4.46 -1.07 10.86
C LEU A 53 5.11 -2.32 10.26
N LEU A 54 4.58 -3.51 10.55
CA LEU A 54 5.06 -4.77 10.00
C LEU A 54 4.95 -4.79 8.47
N ASN A 55 3.78 -4.42 7.92
CA ASN A 55 3.59 -4.34 6.47
C ASN A 55 4.57 -3.34 5.82
N LYS A 56 4.85 -2.21 6.48
CA LYS A 56 5.84 -1.23 6.00
C LYS A 56 7.25 -1.83 5.97
N THR A 57 7.65 -2.59 6.99
CA THR A 57 8.96 -3.23 7.04
C THR A 57 9.11 -4.31 5.98
N GLU A 58 8.08 -5.12 5.75
CA GLU A 58 8.07 -6.14 4.69
C GLU A 58 8.17 -5.50 3.30
N ALA A 59 7.40 -4.43 3.04
CA ALA A 59 7.45 -3.70 1.77
C ALA A 59 8.83 -3.06 1.53
N ALA A 60 9.44 -2.48 2.57
CA ALA A 60 10.78 -1.92 2.48
C ALA A 60 11.84 -2.99 2.20
N PHE A 61 11.70 -4.16 2.82
CA PHE A 61 12.57 -5.31 2.55
C PHE A 61 12.41 -5.79 1.11
N GLN A 62 11.17 -6.01 0.65
CA GLN A 62 10.89 -6.46 -0.71
C GLN A 62 11.43 -5.49 -1.75
N LYS A 63 11.31 -4.17 -1.51
CA LYS A 63 11.87 -3.14 -2.39
C LYS A 63 13.39 -3.26 -2.49
N ARG A 64 14.10 -3.33 -1.37
CA ARG A 64 15.58 -3.49 -1.34
C ARG A 64 16.02 -4.79 -2.01
N TYR A 65 15.31 -5.88 -1.76
CA TYR A 65 15.60 -7.17 -2.37
C TYR A 65 15.46 -7.11 -3.90
N THR A 66 14.40 -6.45 -4.38
CA THR A 66 14.16 -6.24 -5.82
C THR A 66 15.25 -5.37 -6.45
N GLU A 67 15.66 -4.29 -5.79
CA GLU A 67 16.76 -3.43 -6.23
C GLU A 67 18.08 -4.19 -6.38
N LEU A 68 18.42 -5.05 -5.40
CA LEU A 68 19.61 -5.90 -5.46
C LEU A 68 19.55 -6.93 -6.60
N LEU A 69 18.39 -7.55 -6.83
CA LEU A 69 18.20 -8.48 -7.96
C LEU A 69 18.39 -7.80 -9.31
N HIS A 70 17.93 -6.56 -9.46
CA HIS A 70 18.12 -5.78 -10.69
C HIS A 70 19.56 -5.29 -10.86
N ALA A 71 20.29 -5.02 -9.78
CA ALA A 71 21.69 -4.59 -9.84
C ALA A 71 22.68 -5.71 -10.20
N GLN A 72 22.28 -6.98 -10.10
CA GLN A 72 23.09 -8.15 -10.50
C GLN A 72 22.88 -8.57 -11.96
N LYS A 73 21.94 -7.95 -12.69
CA LYS A 73 21.76 -8.13 -14.13
C LYS A 73 22.45 -7.02 -14.91
#